data_AF-A0A9K3LWG1-F1
#
_entry.id   AF-A0A9K3LWG1-F1
#
_cell.length_a   1.000
_cell.length_b   1.000
_cell.length_c   1.000
_cell.angle_alpha   90.00
_cell.angle_beta   90.00
_cell.angle_gamma   90.00
#
_symmetry.space_group_name_H-M   'P 1'
#
loop_
_entity.id
_entity.type
_entity.pdbx_description
1 polymer ?
#
loop_
_entity_poly.entity_id
_entity_poly.type
_entity_poly.pdbx_seq_one_letter_code
_entity_poly.pdbx_strand_id
1 'polypeptide(L)'
;MKTAVIASLVASAAAFAPAQQSRASTSVQAKPFENELGAMTPLGLFDPLGLIADGSKEKFDLLREYEIKHGRISMLAVTGYLTTAAGIRFPGAEGIPDGLKSFPALLETKDGQNVLLQMLAFFTIAEIVNRDASWTDAKAEFVGDYRNGALDFGWDNFDASTKLKKRTIELNNGRAAMMGIWGLVVHEMMGNSILPGGYLPGQ
;
A
#
# COMPACT_ATOMS: atom_id res chain seq x y z
N MET A 1 -7.88 74.04 31.40
CA MET A 1 -7.89 74.08 29.91
C MET A 1 -6.60 73.58 29.25
N LYS A 2 -5.46 73.44 29.96
CA LYS A 2 -4.19 72.98 29.35
C LYS A 2 -4.00 71.45 29.29
N THR A 3 -4.77 70.69 30.08
CA THR A 3 -4.67 69.22 30.17
C THR A 3 -5.51 68.48 29.12
N ALA A 4 -6.55 69.09 28.58
CA ALA A 4 -7.44 68.47 27.57
C ALA A 4 -6.83 68.43 26.15
N VAL A 5 -5.92 69.36 25.84
CA VAL A 5 -5.27 69.43 24.53
C VAL A 5 -4.20 68.35 24.36
N ILE A 6 -3.56 67.91 25.45
CA ILE A 6 -2.54 66.86 25.40
C ILE A 6 -3.19 65.48 25.19
N ALA A 7 -4.37 65.24 25.77
CA ALA A 7 -5.09 63.98 25.63
C ALA A 7 -5.62 63.72 24.20
N SER A 8 -5.99 64.78 23.46
CA SER A 8 -6.47 64.66 22.07
C SER A 8 -5.35 64.40 21.05
N LEU A 9 -4.13 64.85 21.33
CA LEU A 9 -2.95 64.58 20.50
C LEU A 9 -2.47 63.12 20.62
N VAL A 10 -2.56 62.53 21.82
CA VAL A 10 -2.21 61.11 22.04
C VAL A 10 -3.24 60.19 21.37
N ALA A 11 -4.52 60.56 21.36
CA ALA A 11 -5.57 59.81 20.67
C ALA A 11 -5.40 59.79 19.15
N SER A 12 -4.87 60.87 18.55
CA SER A 12 -4.62 60.93 17.10
C SER A 12 -3.45 60.05 16.64
N ALA A 13 -2.48 59.74 17.52
CA ALA A 13 -1.33 58.91 17.16
C ALA A 13 -1.66 57.40 17.12
N ALA A 14 -2.63 56.94 17.92
CA ALA A 14 -3.02 55.53 17.96
C ALA A 14 -3.91 55.12 16.76
N ALA A 15 -4.59 56.07 16.12
CA ALA A 15 -5.49 55.81 14.99
C ALA A 15 -4.76 55.55 13.65
N PHE A 16 -3.45 55.85 13.58
CA PHE A 16 -2.62 55.65 12.37
C PHE A 16 -1.51 54.59 12.58
N ALA A 17 -1.57 53.79 13.64
CA ALA A 17 -0.70 52.64 13.78
C ALA A 17 -1.08 51.58 12.72
N PRO A 18 -0.14 51.03 11.93
CA PRO A 18 -0.45 50.00 10.96
C PRO A 18 -1.06 48.81 11.72
N ALA A 19 -2.33 48.51 11.42
CA ALA A 19 -2.97 47.31 11.95
C ALA A 19 -2.08 46.12 11.56
N GLN A 20 -1.60 45.39 12.57
CA GLN A 20 -0.81 44.19 12.36
C GLN A 20 -1.75 43.17 11.72
N GLN A 21 -1.81 43.18 10.39
CA GLN A 21 -2.51 42.15 9.62
C GLN A 21 -1.87 40.85 10.06
N SER A 22 -2.64 40.03 10.78
CA SER A 22 -2.27 38.64 11.00
C SER A 22 -2.01 38.10 9.61
N ARG A 23 -0.75 37.79 9.30
CA ARG A 23 -0.44 36.99 8.13
C ARG A 23 -1.26 35.72 8.33
N ALA A 24 -2.34 35.58 7.59
CA ALA A 24 -2.93 34.28 7.39
C ALA A 24 -1.78 33.46 6.83
N SER A 25 -1.24 32.55 7.64
CA SER A 25 -0.40 31.49 7.17
C SER A 25 -1.28 30.70 6.22
N THR A 26 -1.28 31.09 4.96
CA THR A 26 -1.64 30.19 3.89
C THR A 26 -0.55 29.14 3.92
N SER A 27 -0.76 28.09 4.72
CA SER A 27 -0.19 26.79 4.43
C SER A 27 -0.85 26.30 3.14
N VAL A 28 -0.55 26.96 2.03
CA VAL A 28 -0.30 26.24 0.79
C VAL A 28 1.02 25.50 1.02
N GLN A 29 1.00 24.55 1.97
CA GLN A 29 1.84 23.38 1.87
C GLN A 29 1.28 22.72 0.61
N ALA A 30 1.85 23.02 -0.55
CA ALA A 30 1.67 22.19 -1.72
C ALA A 30 1.91 20.78 -1.22
N LYS A 31 0.85 19.96 -1.09
CA LYS A 31 0.99 18.68 -0.39
C LYS A 31 2.08 17.93 -1.16
N PRO A 32 3.22 17.61 -0.52
CA PRO A 32 4.48 17.37 -1.23
C PRO A 32 4.46 16.17 -2.19
N PHE A 33 3.35 15.43 -2.26
CA PHE A 33 3.18 14.18 -3.00
C PHE A 33 1.86 14.10 -3.80
N GLU A 34 1.18 15.22 -4.07
CA GLU A 34 -0.10 15.22 -4.82
C GLU A 34 0.01 14.69 -6.26
N ASN A 35 1.19 14.80 -6.89
CA ASN A 35 1.47 14.29 -8.24
C ASN A 35 2.19 12.93 -8.23
N GLU A 36 2.40 12.33 -7.06
CA GLU A 36 3.06 11.03 -6.96
C GLU A 36 2.15 9.87 -7.36
N LEU A 37 2.78 8.76 -7.74
CA LEU A 37 2.09 7.51 -8.07
C LEU A 37 1.08 7.16 -6.96
N GLY A 38 -0.17 6.87 -7.31
CA GLY A 38 -1.20 6.44 -6.36
C GLY A 38 -2.16 7.51 -5.85
N ALA A 39 -1.92 8.80 -6.14
CA ALA A 39 -2.95 9.83 -6.04
C ALA A 39 -3.87 9.74 -7.27
N MET A 40 -5.14 9.38 -7.06
CA MET A 40 -6.09 9.14 -8.15
C MET A 40 -7.46 9.74 -7.82
N THR A 41 -8.12 10.31 -8.82
CA THR A 41 -9.54 10.70 -8.74
C THR A 41 -10.41 9.47 -8.46
N PRO A 42 -11.32 9.45 -7.48
CA PRO A 42 -11.98 10.60 -6.83
C PRO A 42 -11.30 11.13 -5.55
N LEU A 43 -10.38 10.38 -4.93
CA LEU A 43 -9.86 10.73 -3.59
C LEU A 43 -8.59 11.59 -3.62
N GLY A 44 -7.85 11.61 -4.73
CA GLY A 44 -6.56 12.30 -4.82
C GLY A 44 -5.55 11.72 -3.83
N LEU A 45 -4.79 12.59 -3.15
CA LEU A 45 -3.90 12.20 -2.06
C LEU A 45 -4.71 11.93 -0.79
N PHE A 46 -4.84 10.64 -0.44
CA PHE A 46 -5.59 10.18 0.72
C PHE A 46 -4.65 9.86 1.90
N ASP A 47 -4.46 10.84 2.79
CA ASP A 47 -3.74 10.66 4.07
C ASP A 47 -4.53 11.33 5.23
N PRO A 48 -5.51 10.63 5.82
CA PRO A 48 -6.29 11.19 6.93
C PRO A 48 -5.53 11.22 8.26
N LEU A 49 -4.44 10.44 8.40
CA LEU A 49 -3.67 10.31 9.63
C LEU A 49 -2.41 11.20 9.65
N GLY A 50 -2.12 11.91 8.56
CA GLY A 50 -0.97 12.79 8.46
C GLY A 50 0.37 12.04 8.46
N LEU A 51 0.39 10.79 8.01
CA LEU A 51 1.60 9.95 8.01
C LEU A 51 2.72 10.54 7.14
N ILE A 52 2.37 11.32 6.11
CA ILE A 52 3.31 11.96 5.18
C ILE A 52 3.44 13.47 5.40
N ALA A 53 2.85 14.01 6.48
CA ALA A 53 2.86 15.44 6.80
C ALA A 53 4.28 15.99 7.05
N ASP A 54 5.21 15.13 7.49
CA ASP A 54 6.61 15.49 7.76
C ASP A 54 7.42 15.78 6.48
N GLY A 55 6.88 15.45 5.29
CA GLY A 55 7.51 15.72 3.99
C GLY A 55 8.78 14.90 3.70
N SER A 56 9.13 13.93 4.53
CA SER A 56 10.33 13.11 4.33
C SER A 56 10.15 12.12 3.18
N LYS A 57 10.90 12.31 2.10
CA LYS A 57 10.86 11.45 0.91
C LYS A 57 11.22 9.99 1.23
N GLU A 58 12.18 9.76 2.11
CA GLU A 58 12.56 8.42 2.55
C GLU A 58 11.41 7.66 3.22
N LYS A 59 10.63 8.35 4.06
CA LYS A 59 9.44 7.76 4.72
C LYS A 59 8.36 7.45 3.70
N PHE A 60 8.16 8.34 2.71
CA PHE A 60 7.22 8.10 1.62
C PHE A 60 7.62 6.89 0.76
N ASP A 61 8.89 6.82 0.35
CA ASP A 61 9.42 5.72 -0.43
C ASP A 61 9.30 4.38 0.33
N LEU A 62 9.57 4.38 1.64
CA LEU A 62 9.39 3.19 2.50
C LEU A 62 7.90 2.76 2.62
N LEU A 63 7.00 3.72 2.90
CA LEU A 63 5.57 3.43 3.00
C LEU A 63 5.02 2.91 1.65
N ARG A 64 5.52 3.43 0.54
CA ARG A 64 5.18 2.94 -0.79
C ARG A 64 5.67 1.51 -1.03
N GLU A 65 6.89 1.19 -0.59
CA GLU A 65 7.38 -0.19 -0.69
C GLU A 65 6.48 -1.16 0.07
N TYR A 66 6.10 -0.79 1.30
CA TYR A 66 5.20 -1.59 2.12
C TYR A 66 3.82 -1.75 1.46
N GLU A 67 3.25 -0.67 0.92
CA GLU A 67 1.98 -0.70 0.21
C GLU A 67 2.03 -1.67 -1.00
N ILE A 68 3.07 -1.59 -1.82
CA ILE A 68 3.26 -2.46 -2.98
C ILE A 68 3.44 -3.91 -2.55
N LYS A 69 4.25 -4.18 -1.53
CA LYS A 69 4.50 -5.55 -1.03
C LYS A 69 3.22 -6.20 -0.52
N HIS A 70 2.46 -5.51 0.34
CA HIS A 70 1.17 -6.01 0.82
C HIS A 70 0.16 -6.17 -0.33
N GLY A 71 0.18 -5.27 -1.32
CA GLY A 71 -0.71 -5.32 -2.47
C GLY A 71 -0.45 -6.55 -3.33
N ARG A 72 0.81 -6.84 -3.63
CA ARG A 72 1.23 -8.03 -4.40
C ARG A 72 0.87 -9.33 -3.67
N ILE A 73 1.15 -9.41 -2.37
CA ILE A 73 0.78 -10.56 -1.54
C ILE A 73 -0.74 -10.77 -1.57
N SER A 74 -1.51 -9.68 -1.43
CA SER A 74 -2.97 -9.75 -1.44
C SER A 74 -3.54 -10.16 -2.80
N MET A 75 -2.97 -9.68 -3.91
CA MET A 75 -3.39 -10.08 -5.26
C MET A 75 -3.18 -11.59 -5.51
N LEU A 76 -2.03 -12.11 -5.07
CA LEU A 76 -1.75 -13.55 -5.13
C LEU A 76 -2.67 -14.34 -4.19
N ALA A 77 -2.94 -13.83 -3.00
CA ALA A 77 -3.84 -14.47 -2.03
C ALA A 77 -5.28 -14.58 -2.55
N VAL A 78 -5.84 -13.50 -3.12
CA VAL A 78 -7.19 -13.53 -3.72
C VAL A 78 -7.25 -14.52 -4.87
N THR A 79 -6.27 -14.49 -5.78
CA THR A 79 -6.23 -15.41 -6.93
C THR A 79 -6.10 -16.85 -6.47
N GLY A 80 -5.24 -17.12 -5.49
CA GLY A 80 -5.07 -18.43 -4.86
C GLY A 80 -6.36 -18.92 -4.22
N TYR A 81 -7.02 -18.10 -3.41
CA TYR A 81 -8.27 -18.43 -2.73
C TYR A 81 -9.41 -18.72 -3.71
N LEU A 82 -9.54 -17.94 -4.78
CA LEU A 82 -10.58 -18.17 -5.80
C LEU A 82 -10.29 -19.42 -6.64
N THR A 83 -9.03 -19.66 -7.00
CA THR A 83 -8.62 -20.87 -7.72
C THR A 83 -8.87 -22.11 -6.87
N THR A 84 -8.62 -22.02 -5.56
CA THR A 84 -8.89 -23.11 -4.65
C THR A 84 -10.39 -23.31 -4.44
N ALA A 85 -11.17 -22.25 -4.27
CA ALA A 85 -12.63 -22.34 -4.19
C ALA A 85 -13.27 -22.91 -5.47
N ALA A 86 -12.67 -22.70 -6.64
CA ALA A 86 -13.13 -23.29 -7.90
C ALA A 86 -12.85 -24.80 -8.04
N GLY A 87 -12.18 -25.42 -7.05
CA GLY A 87 -11.85 -26.85 -7.07
C GLY A 87 -10.64 -27.21 -7.93
N ILE A 88 -9.88 -26.22 -8.42
CA ILE A 88 -8.67 -26.47 -9.21
C ILE A 88 -7.54 -26.87 -8.26
N ARG A 89 -7.19 -28.17 -8.27
CA ARG A 89 -6.15 -28.77 -7.42
C ARG A 89 -5.03 -29.33 -8.27
N PHE A 90 -3.82 -29.31 -7.73
CA PHE A 90 -2.72 -30.07 -8.32
C PHE A 90 -2.95 -31.57 -8.12
N PRO A 91 -2.53 -32.42 -9.07
CA PRO A 91 -2.60 -33.87 -8.90
C PRO A 91 -1.88 -34.29 -7.61
N GLY A 92 -2.58 -34.98 -6.71
CA GLY A 92 -2.05 -35.39 -5.39
C GLY A 92 -2.33 -34.42 -4.24
N ALA A 93 -2.97 -33.27 -4.48
CA ALA A 93 -3.37 -32.30 -3.46
C ALA A 93 -4.90 -32.26 -3.19
N GLU A 94 -5.65 -33.22 -3.71
CA GLU A 94 -7.13 -33.26 -3.65
C GLU A 94 -7.69 -33.45 -2.24
N GLY A 95 -6.92 -34.03 -1.32
CA GLY A 95 -7.33 -34.27 0.07
C GLY A 95 -7.07 -33.11 1.03
N ILE A 96 -6.53 -31.98 0.55
CA ILE A 96 -6.21 -30.83 1.40
C ILE A 96 -7.46 -29.94 1.54
N PRO A 97 -7.88 -29.60 2.78
CA PRO A 97 -9.05 -28.75 3.00
C PRO A 97 -8.79 -27.31 2.54
N ASP A 98 -9.87 -26.65 2.14
CA ASP A 98 -9.83 -25.31 1.55
C ASP A 98 -9.96 -24.21 2.59
N GLY A 99 -9.52 -23.00 2.24
CA GLY A 99 -9.63 -21.81 3.09
C GLY A 99 -8.77 -21.89 4.34
N LEU A 100 -9.23 -21.28 5.42
CA LEU A 100 -8.55 -21.21 6.71
C LEU A 100 -8.33 -22.58 7.36
N LYS A 101 -9.10 -23.61 6.96
CA LYS A 101 -8.89 -24.99 7.44
C LYS A 101 -7.63 -25.64 6.84
N SER A 102 -7.04 -25.07 5.79
CA SER A 102 -5.77 -25.54 5.26
C SER A 102 -4.61 -25.30 6.23
N PHE A 103 -4.65 -24.23 7.04
CA PHE A 103 -3.59 -23.90 7.99
C PHE A 103 -3.39 -24.95 9.10
N PRO A 104 -4.44 -25.39 9.84
CA PRO A 104 -4.27 -26.46 10.83
C PRO A 104 -3.88 -27.79 10.17
N ALA A 105 -4.43 -28.12 9.00
CA ALA A 105 -4.09 -29.35 8.28
C ALA A 105 -2.60 -29.43 7.89
N LEU A 106 -2.00 -28.29 7.51
CA LEU A 106 -0.56 -28.19 7.22
C LEU A 106 0.31 -28.38 8.47
N LEU A 107 -0.16 -27.98 9.65
CA LEU A 107 0.59 -28.10 10.89
C LEU A 107 0.48 -29.50 11.52
N GLU A 108 -0.63 -30.21 11.30
CA GLU A 108 -0.86 -31.54 11.87
C GLU A 108 -0.09 -32.65 11.13
N THR A 109 0.14 -32.48 9.83
CA THR A 109 0.78 -33.51 8.99
C THR A 109 2.29 -33.30 8.90
N LYS A 110 3.10 -34.37 9.04
CA LYS A 110 4.56 -34.30 8.85
C LYS A 110 4.95 -33.77 7.47
N ASP A 111 4.23 -34.17 6.44
CA ASP A 111 4.43 -33.68 5.07
C ASP A 111 4.08 -32.20 4.94
N GLY A 112 3.01 -31.74 5.62
CA GLY A 112 2.64 -30.33 5.68
C GLY A 112 3.68 -29.46 6.38
N GLN A 113 4.28 -29.95 7.47
CA GLN A 113 5.38 -29.27 8.17
C GLN A 113 6.63 -29.15 7.30
N ASN A 114 6.97 -30.18 6.52
CA ASN A 114 8.08 -30.13 5.56
C ASN A 114 7.83 -29.11 4.45
N VAL A 115 6.60 -29.04 3.93
CA VAL A 115 6.20 -28.02 2.93
C VAL A 115 6.29 -26.62 3.54
N LEU A 116 5.84 -26.43 4.77
CA LEU A 116 5.93 -25.13 5.46
C LEU A 116 7.39 -24.70 5.67
N LEU A 117 8.28 -25.64 6.03
CA LEU A 117 9.71 -25.36 6.17
C LEU A 117 10.35 -24.97 4.83
N GLN A 118 10.04 -25.70 3.75
CA GLN A 118 10.52 -25.36 2.41
C GLN A 118 10.00 -24.00 1.95
N MET A 119 8.73 -23.70 2.22
CA MET A 119 8.10 -22.42 1.90
C MET A 119 8.75 -21.27 2.68
N LEU A 120 8.99 -21.45 3.99
CA LEU A 120 9.70 -20.48 4.82
C LEU A 120 11.13 -20.24 4.33
N ALA A 121 11.88 -21.32 4.04
CA ALA A 121 13.23 -21.23 3.50
C ALA A 121 13.25 -20.49 2.17
N PHE A 122 12.33 -20.82 1.25
CA PHE A 122 12.21 -20.16 -0.04
C PHE A 122 11.89 -18.67 0.11
N PHE A 123 10.88 -18.30 0.89
CA PHE A 123 10.52 -16.89 1.06
C PHE A 123 11.62 -16.10 1.78
N THR A 124 12.31 -16.69 2.75
CA THR A 124 13.45 -16.02 3.42
C THR A 124 14.58 -15.74 2.44
N ILE A 125 14.94 -16.71 1.59
CA ILE A 125 15.96 -16.53 0.56
C ILE A 125 15.48 -15.50 -0.48
N ALA A 126 14.23 -15.61 -0.93
CA ALA A 126 13.67 -14.69 -1.91
C ALA A 126 13.63 -13.25 -1.38
N GLU A 127 13.30 -13.03 -0.11
CA GLU A 127 13.34 -11.70 0.49
C GLU A 127 14.77 -11.15 0.58
N ILE A 128 15.76 -12.00 0.89
CA ILE A 128 17.16 -11.58 0.93
C ILE A 128 17.68 -11.21 -0.46
N VAL A 129 17.33 -11.99 -1.48
CA VAL A 129 17.79 -11.78 -2.87
C VAL A 129 17.07 -10.59 -3.54
N ASN A 130 15.79 -10.39 -3.24
CA ASN A 130 14.98 -9.34 -3.85
C ASN A 130 15.03 -8.00 -3.10
N ARG A 131 15.47 -7.97 -1.83
CA ARG A 131 15.81 -6.70 -1.18
C ARG A 131 17.00 -6.11 -1.91
N ASP A 132 16.88 -4.85 -2.35
CA ASP A 132 17.88 -4.09 -3.11
C ASP A 132 19.28 -4.67 -2.91
N ALA A 133 19.65 -5.49 -3.88
CA ALA A 133 20.80 -6.35 -3.79
C ALA A 133 22.02 -5.45 -3.91
N SER A 134 22.55 -4.96 -2.79
CA SER A 134 23.77 -4.15 -2.75
C SER A 134 24.99 -4.88 -3.32
N TRP A 135 24.85 -6.19 -3.53
CA TRP A 135 25.81 -7.10 -4.15
C TRP A 135 25.65 -7.24 -5.68
N THR A 136 24.70 -6.56 -6.32
CA THR A 136 24.54 -6.52 -7.79
C THR A 136 24.58 -5.09 -8.30
N ASP A 137 25.27 -4.84 -9.42
CA ASP A 137 25.38 -3.51 -10.05
C ASP A 137 24.07 -2.98 -10.66
N ALA A 138 22.97 -3.72 -10.53
CA ALA A 138 21.63 -3.33 -10.99
C ALA A 138 20.94 -2.45 -9.95
N LYS A 139 20.86 -1.13 -10.23
CA LYS A 139 20.06 -0.20 -9.43
C LYS A 139 18.59 -0.33 -9.78
N ALA A 140 17.71 -0.44 -8.79
CA ALA A 140 16.26 -0.42 -9.00
C ALA A 140 15.83 0.91 -9.66
N GLU A 141 15.05 0.85 -10.74
CA GLU A 141 14.53 2.04 -11.42
C GLU A 141 13.47 2.77 -10.57
N PHE A 142 12.79 2.03 -9.70
CA PHE A 142 11.76 2.53 -8.80
C PHE A 142 11.58 1.60 -7.58
N VAL A 143 10.96 2.13 -6.53
CA VAL A 143 10.65 1.38 -5.31
C VAL A 143 9.81 0.14 -5.64
N GLY A 144 10.32 -1.05 -5.29
CA GLY A 144 9.66 -2.34 -5.53
C GLY A 144 9.94 -2.97 -6.90
N ASP A 145 10.98 -2.51 -7.60
CA ASP A 145 11.50 -3.16 -8.81
C ASP A 145 12.44 -4.32 -8.46
N TYR A 146 11.91 -5.55 -8.50
CA TYR A 146 12.65 -6.78 -8.18
C TYR A 146 13.15 -7.51 -9.43
N ARG A 147 13.20 -6.85 -10.59
CA ARG A 147 13.65 -7.49 -11.84
C ARG A 147 15.14 -7.76 -11.86
N ASN A 148 15.93 -7.05 -11.04
CA ASN A 148 17.39 -7.15 -10.92
C ASN A 148 18.12 -7.22 -12.28
N GLY A 149 17.55 -6.57 -13.32
CA GLY A 149 18.05 -6.61 -14.70
C GLY A 149 17.99 -7.99 -15.41
N ALA A 150 17.44 -9.02 -14.78
CA ALA A 150 17.41 -10.40 -15.30
C ALA A 150 16.09 -10.79 -15.98
N LEU A 151 14.97 -10.16 -15.59
CA LEU A 151 13.63 -10.47 -16.08
C LEU A 151 13.00 -9.23 -16.75
N ASP A 152 13.40 -8.97 -18.00
CA ASP A 152 12.75 -7.95 -18.83
C ASP A 152 11.64 -8.58 -19.67
N PHE A 153 10.40 -8.54 -19.17
CA PHE A 153 9.19 -8.89 -19.94
C PHE A 153 8.80 -7.78 -20.93
N GLY A 154 9.79 -7.18 -21.62
CA GLY A 154 9.61 -6.04 -22.51
C GLY A 154 9.24 -4.73 -21.80
N TRP A 155 9.55 -4.61 -20.50
CA TRP A 155 9.32 -3.41 -19.71
C TRP A 155 10.12 -2.23 -20.25
N ASP A 156 11.33 -2.47 -20.72
CA ASP A 156 12.23 -1.41 -21.19
C ASP A 156 11.75 -0.78 -22.51
N ASN A 157 10.88 -1.48 -23.24
CA ASN A 157 10.27 -0.99 -24.49
C ASN A 157 9.07 -0.05 -24.28
N PHE A 158 8.54 0.08 -23.05
CA PHE A 158 7.40 0.97 -22.80
C PHE A 158 7.81 2.42 -22.62
N ASP A 159 6.95 3.32 -23.08
CA ASP A 159 7.08 4.75 -22.81
C ASP A 159 6.82 5.08 -21.32
N ALA A 160 7.35 6.21 -20.87
CA ALA A 160 7.25 6.63 -19.48
C ALA A 160 5.78 6.78 -19.01
N SER A 161 4.87 7.19 -19.90
CA SER A 161 3.46 7.35 -19.56
C SER A 161 2.75 6.01 -19.37
N THR A 162 3.06 5.00 -20.20
CA THR A 162 2.56 3.64 -20.01
C THR A 162 3.13 2.99 -18.76
N LYS A 163 4.42 3.17 -18.48
CA LYS A 163 5.04 2.69 -17.22
C LYS A 163 4.30 3.24 -16.00
N LEU A 164 4.02 4.55 -15.96
CA LEU A 164 3.24 5.17 -14.88
C LEU A 164 1.82 4.60 -14.81
N LYS A 165 1.12 4.48 -15.94
CA LYS A 165 -0.24 3.91 -15.99
C LYS A 165 -0.29 2.48 -15.45
N LYS A 166 0.65 1.63 -15.85
CA LYS A 166 0.72 0.22 -15.41
C LYS A 166 1.03 0.10 -13.91
N ARG A 167 1.92 0.94 -13.39
CA ARG A 167 2.20 1.02 -11.95
C ARG A 167 0.98 1.49 -11.15
N THR A 168 0.20 2.44 -11.68
CA THR A 168 -1.04 2.88 -11.04
C THR A 168 -2.08 1.76 -11.02
N ILE A 169 -2.19 0.99 -12.11
CA ILE A 169 -3.08 -0.18 -12.18
C ILE A 169 -2.67 -1.23 -11.14
N GLU A 170 -1.37 -1.54 -11.05
CA GLU A 170 -0.83 -2.47 -10.05
C GLU A 170 -1.19 -2.03 -8.62
N LEU A 171 -0.95 -0.76 -8.29
CA LEU A 171 -1.21 -0.23 -6.96
C LEU A 171 -2.71 -0.29 -6.60
N ASN A 172 -3.59 0.09 -7.54
CA ASN A 172 -5.02 0.08 -7.31
C ASN A 172 -5.60 -1.33 -7.21
N ASN A 173 -5.13 -2.26 -8.04
CA ASN A 173 -5.49 -3.68 -7.91
C ASN A 173 -4.98 -4.25 -6.58
N GLY A 174 -3.79 -3.85 -6.14
CA GLY A 174 -3.25 -4.19 -4.81
C GLY A 174 -4.16 -3.71 -3.68
N ARG A 175 -4.54 -2.43 -3.69
CA ARG A 175 -5.46 -1.83 -2.70
C ARG A 175 -6.81 -2.54 -2.65
N ALA A 176 -7.39 -2.85 -3.82
CA ALA A 176 -8.65 -3.57 -3.91
C ALA A 176 -8.50 -5.02 -3.40
N ALA A 177 -7.40 -5.69 -3.75
CA ALA A 177 -7.13 -7.06 -3.32
C ALA A 177 -6.92 -7.16 -1.80
N MET A 178 -6.30 -6.18 -1.14
CA MET A 178 -6.18 -6.14 0.33
C MET A 178 -7.56 -6.18 1.00
N MET A 179 -8.51 -5.37 0.51
CA MET A 179 -9.88 -5.37 1.02
C MET A 179 -10.63 -6.66 0.65
N GLY A 180 -10.38 -7.20 -0.54
CA GLY A 180 -10.97 -8.44 -1.03
C GLY A 180 -10.59 -9.65 -0.17
N ILE A 181 -9.29 -9.86 0.08
CA ILE A 181 -8.85 -10.99 0.91
C ILE A 181 -9.31 -10.84 2.37
N TRP A 182 -9.29 -9.62 2.91
CA TRP A 182 -9.82 -9.37 4.24
C TRP A 182 -11.31 -9.72 4.34
N GLY A 183 -12.10 -9.34 3.33
CA GLY A 183 -13.50 -9.73 3.22
C GLY A 183 -13.66 -11.25 3.21
N LEU A 184 -12.93 -11.96 2.34
CA LEU A 184 -12.99 -13.42 2.23
C LEU A 184 -12.67 -14.11 3.58
N VAL A 185 -11.60 -13.69 4.25
CA VAL A 185 -11.19 -14.26 5.55
C VAL A 185 -12.25 -14.02 6.63
N VAL A 186 -12.74 -12.79 6.76
CA VAL A 186 -13.75 -12.46 7.78
C VAL A 186 -15.06 -13.19 7.53
N HIS A 187 -15.51 -13.26 6.28
CA HIS A 187 -16.73 -13.97 5.91
C HIS A 187 -16.65 -15.48 6.12
N GLU A 188 -15.48 -16.07 5.87
CA GLU A 188 -15.22 -17.47 6.20
C GLU A 188 -15.26 -17.71 7.72
N MET A 189 -14.64 -16.85 8.52
CA MET A 189 -14.69 -16.93 9.99
C MET A 189 -16.12 -16.79 10.55
N MET A 190 -16.94 -15.95 9.91
CA MET A 190 -18.35 -15.77 10.27
C MET A 190 -19.26 -16.90 9.75
N GLY A 191 -18.75 -17.81 8.91
CA GLY A 191 -19.53 -18.88 8.31
C GLY A 191 -20.56 -18.40 7.28
N ASN A 192 -20.35 -17.23 6.67
CA ASN A 192 -21.26 -16.65 5.67
C ASN A 192 -20.55 -16.57 4.31
N SER A 193 -21.08 -17.21 3.27
CA SER A 193 -20.46 -17.17 1.94
C SER A 193 -20.79 -15.87 1.22
N ILE A 194 -19.75 -15.22 0.70
CA ILE A 194 -19.86 -14.13 -0.28
C ILE A 194 -19.55 -14.60 -1.71
N LEU A 195 -19.22 -15.88 -1.89
CA LEU A 195 -18.89 -16.45 -3.18
C LEU A 195 -20.16 -16.89 -3.92
N PRO A 196 -20.18 -16.81 -5.27
CA PRO A 196 -21.28 -17.31 -6.08
C PRO A 196 -21.55 -18.80 -5.76
N GLY A 197 -22.81 -19.15 -5.53
CA GLY A 197 -23.20 -20.52 -5.20
C GLY A 197 -23.15 -20.86 -3.71
N GLY A 198 -22.86 -19.91 -2.82
CA GLY A 198 -22.90 -20.13 -1.37
C GLY A 198 -21.75 -20.98 -0.84
N TYR A 199 -20.67 -21.13 -1.62
CA TYR A 199 -19.52 -21.95 -1.27
C TYR A 199 -18.81 -21.39 -0.04
N LEU A 200 -18.69 -22.23 1.00
CA LEU A 200 -17.88 -21.97 2.19
C LEU A 200 -16.73 -22.97 2.18
N PRO A 201 -15.48 -22.51 2.02
CA PRO A 201 -14.35 -23.41 2.08
C PRO A 201 -14.28 -24.09 3.44
N GLY A 202 -14.11 -25.41 3.39
CA GLY A 202 -13.97 -26.25 4.57
C GLY A 202 -15.27 -26.65 5.28
N GLN A 203 -16.47 -26.33 4.78
CA GLN A 203 -17.69 -27.01 5.26
C GLN A 203 -17.86 -28.39 4.64
#